data_AF-A0A3D2EZ98-F1
#
_entry.id   AF-A0A3D2EZ98-F1
#
_cell.length_a   1.000
_cell.length_b   1.000
_cell.length_c   1.000
_cell.angle_alpha   90.00
_cell.angle_beta   90.00
_cell.angle_gamma   90.00
#
_symmetry.space_group_name_H-M   'P 1'
#
loop_
_entity.id
_entity.type
_entity.pdbx_description
1 polymer ?
#
loop_
_entity_poly.entity_id
_entity_poly.type
_entity_poly.pdbx_seq_one_letter_code
_entity_poly.pdbx_strand_id
1 'polypeptide(L)'
;EEVKSHNSKFVIVTLTNGVQVKPENKADLNYPERRIGKLGESINVPVITLAPKFLTYAKTNNTYLHGFDDSGEGHWNVEGNRLAGELIAKEMCNILY
;
A
#
# COMPACT_ATOMS: atom_id res chain seq x y z
N GLU A 1 -2.46 -10.58 -21.05
CA GLU A 1 -2.33 -10.40 -22.51
C GLU A 1 -2.48 -8.96 -22.97
N GLU A 2 -3.59 -8.26 -22.71
CA GLU A 2 -3.81 -6.88 -23.20
C GLU A 2 -2.69 -5.87 -22.84
N VAL A 3 -2.25 -5.78 -21.58
CA VAL A 3 -1.20 -4.80 -21.19
C VAL A 3 0.14 -5.12 -21.87
N LYS A 4 0.46 -6.41 -22.02
CA LYS A 4 1.70 -6.87 -22.67
C LYS A 4 1.69 -6.56 -24.17
N SER A 5 0.54 -6.70 -24.85
CA SER A 5 0.44 -6.37 -26.28
C SER A 5 0.67 -4.88 -26.58
N HIS A 6 0.54 -4.03 -25.58
CA HIS A 6 0.84 -2.60 -25.65
C HIS A 6 2.24 -2.23 -25.12
N ASN A 7 3.15 -3.21 -25.02
CA ASN A 7 4.52 -3.03 -24.50
C ASN A 7 4.57 -2.32 -23.13
N SER A 8 3.56 -2.57 -22.30
CA SER A 8 3.41 -1.95 -20.99
C SER A 8 3.59 -2.98 -19.87
N LYS A 9 3.99 -2.53 -18.68
CA LYS A 9 4.05 -3.37 -17.48
C LYS A 9 2.76 -3.19 -16.66
N PHE A 10 2.12 -4.29 -16.29
CA PHE A 10 0.99 -4.28 -15.36
C PHE A 10 1.51 -4.46 -13.94
N VAL A 11 1.09 -3.60 -13.02
CA VAL A 11 1.47 -3.63 -11.60
C VAL A 11 0.21 -3.48 -10.75
N ILE A 12 0.11 -4.27 -9.70
CA ILE A 12 -0.99 -4.19 -8.73
C ILE A 12 -0.50 -3.40 -7.52
N VAL A 13 -1.27 -2.43 -7.06
CA VAL A 13 -1.01 -1.73 -5.79
C VAL A 13 -2.20 -1.95 -4.87
N THR A 14 -1.96 -2.48 -3.66
CA THR A 14 -3.02 -2.60 -2.65
C THR A 14 -3.06 -1.34 -1.78
N LEU A 15 -4.21 -0.68 -1.75
CA LEU A 15 -4.47 0.45 -0.85
C LEU A 15 -4.67 -0.03 0.60
N THR A 16 -4.77 0.92 1.52
CA THR A 16 -4.97 0.68 2.94
C THR A 16 -6.35 1.13 3.37
N ASN A 17 -6.89 0.50 4.41
CA ASN A 17 -8.00 1.03 5.21
C ASN A 17 -7.46 1.61 6.51
N GLY A 18 -8.15 2.62 7.06
CA GLY A 18 -7.77 3.29 8.30
C GLY A 18 -7.44 2.31 9.43
N VAL A 19 -8.35 1.37 9.70
CA VAL A 19 -8.19 0.31 10.72
C VAL A 19 -6.90 -0.52 10.57
N GLN A 20 -6.38 -0.71 9.36
CA GLN A 20 -5.15 -1.50 9.13
C GLN A 20 -3.90 -0.76 9.61
N VAL A 21 -3.93 0.57 9.63
CA VAL A 21 -2.74 1.41 9.76
C VAL A 21 -2.80 2.39 10.93
N LYS A 22 -3.76 2.24 11.84
CA LYS A 22 -3.78 3.01 13.10
C LYS A 22 -2.51 2.75 13.91
N PRO A 23 -1.84 3.77 14.47
CA PRO A 23 -0.59 3.62 15.23
C PRO A 23 -0.68 2.59 16.37
N GLU A 24 -1.80 2.58 17.09
CA GLU A 24 -2.06 1.72 18.23
C GLU A 24 -2.44 0.28 17.84
N ASN A 25 -2.62 -0.01 16.55
CA ASN A 25 -3.08 -1.31 16.10
C ASN A 25 -2.06 -2.42 16.41
N LYS A 26 -2.51 -3.48 17.09
CA LYS A 26 -1.73 -4.67 17.45
C LYS A 26 -2.12 -5.92 16.67
N ALA A 27 -3.24 -5.88 15.93
CA ALA A 27 -3.71 -7.00 15.15
C ALA A 27 -2.95 -7.09 13.82
N ASP A 28 -2.64 -8.31 13.39
CA ASP A 28 -2.18 -8.55 12.01
C ASP A 28 -3.39 -8.54 11.06
N LEU A 29 -3.62 -7.40 10.43
CA LEU A 29 -4.66 -7.22 9.41
C LEU A 29 -4.11 -7.34 7.98
N ASN A 30 -2.92 -7.93 7.80
CA ASN A 30 -2.24 -8.02 6.49
C ASN A 30 -2.60 -9.28 5.68
N TYR A 31 -3.70 -9.97 6.04
CA TYR A 31 -4.11 -11.17 5.31
C TYR A 31 -4.43 -10.89 3.82
N PRO A 32 -5.19 -9.83 3.46
CA PRO A 32 -5.42 -9.47 2.07
C PRO A 32 -4.14 -9.25 1.27
N GLU A 33 -3.16 -8.59 1.87
CA GLU A 33 -1.86 -8.23 1.29
C GLU A 33 -1.07 -9.50 0.97
N ARG A 34 -1.03 -10.46 1.91
CA ARG A 34 -0.42 -11.78 1.68
C ARG A 34 -1.14 -12.56 0.58
N ARG A 35 -2.47 -12.48 0.50
CA ARG A 35 -3.26 -13.17 -0.53
C ARG A 35 -3.02 -12.59 -1.92
N ILE A 36 -3.03 -11.26 -2.06
CA ILE A 36 -2.78 -10.58 -3.34
C ILE A 36 -1.32 -10.73 -3.76
N GLY A 37 -0.36 -10.65 -2.82
CA GLY A 37 1.05 -10.93 -3.09
C GLY A 37 1.27 -12.32 -3.69
N LYS A 38 0.72 -13.37 -3.06
CA LYS A 38 0.78 -14.74 -3.57
C LYS A 38 0.11 -14.90 -4.94
N LEU A 39 -1.01 -14.20 -5.16
CA LEU A 39 -1.65 -14.19 -6.49
C LEU A 39 -0.69 -13.61 -7.52
N GLY A 40 -0.12 -12.42 -7.25
CA GLY A 40 0.85 -11.76 -8.14
C GLY A 40 2.04 -12.64 -8.50
N GLU A 41 2.63 -13.31 -7.50
CA GLU A 41 3.70 -14.30 -7.71
C GLU A 41 3.25 -15.41 -8.68
N SER A 42 2.06 -15.98 -8.48
CA SER A 42 1.54 -17.08 -9.30
C SER A 42 1.27 -16.71 -10.77
N ILE A 43 0.96 -15.43 -11.03
CA ILE A 43 0.68 -14.93 -12.39
C ILE A 43 1.82 -14.08 -12.96
N ASN A 44 2.95 -14.01 -12.26
CA ASN A 44 4.12 -13.19 -12.59
C ASN A 44 3.76 -11.71 -12.85
N VAL A 45 3.01 -11.12 -11.91
CA VAL A 45 2.64 -9.70 -11.89
C VAL A 45 3.20 -9.07 -10.60
N PRO A 46 3.99 -7.99 -10.69
CA PRO A 46 4.47 -7.27 -9.52
C PRO A 46 3.33 -6.72 -8.66
N VAL A 47 3.46 -6.85 -7.34
CA VAL A 47 2.49 -6.35 -6.36
C VAL A 47 3.19 -5.45 -5.35
N ILE A 48 2.70 -4.22 -5.21
CA ILE A 48 3.12 -3.26 -4.19
C ILE A 48 2.08 -3.28 -3.07
N THR A 49 2.46 -3.77 -1.89
CA THR A 49 1.58 -3.79 -0.71
C THR A 49 1.89 -2.62 0.23
N LEU A 50 0.92 -1.73 0.43
CA LEU A 50 1.13 -0.50 1.21
C LEU A 50 0.88 -0.66 2.71
N ALA A 51 -0.06 -1.50 3.14
CA ALA A 51 -0.51 -1.56 4.54
C ALA A 51 0.62 -1.83 5.56
N PRO A 52 1.55 -2.77 5.36
CA PRO A 52 2.64 -2.99 6.32
C PRO A 52 3.57 -1.78 6.45
N LYS A 53 3.85 -1.09 5.33
CA LYS A 53 4.71 0.09 5.28
C LYS A 53 4.04 1.30 5.92
N PHE A 54 2.74 1.48 5.66
CA PHE A 54 1.91 2.50 6.29
C PHE A 54 1.81 2.30 7.80
N LEU A 55 1.52 1.09 8.26
CA LEU A 55 1.44 0.78 9.70
C LEU A 55 2.77 1.04 10.40
N THR A 56 3.89 0.68 9.76
CA THR A 56 5.23 0.96 10.29
C THR A 56 5.47 2.47 10.41
N TYR A 57 5.13 3.24 9.37
CA TYR A 57 5.26 4.69 9.39
C TYR A 57 4.38 5.34 10.46
N ALA A 58 3.10 4.96 10.51
CA ALA A 58 2.13 5.47 11.47
C ALA A 58 2.57 5.23 12.92
N LYS A 59 3.11 4.03 13.21
CA LYS A 59 3.68 3.68 14.52
C LYS A 59 4.91 4.50 14.88
N THR A 60 5.88 4.57 13.97
CA THR A 60 7.14 5.27 14.23
C THR A 60 6.93 6.77 14.46
N ASN A 61 5.99 7.38 13.74
CA ASN A 61 5.73 8.82 13.80
C ASN A 61 4.53 9.18 14.68
N ASN A 62 3.85 8.19 15.27
CA ASN A 62 2.62 8.36 16.04
C ASN A 62 1.59 9.27 15.31
N THR A 63 1.31 8.97 14.04
CA THR A 63 0.46 9.81 13.18
C THR A 63 -0.59 8.99 12.43
N TYR A 64 -1.78 9.56 12.25
CA TYR A 64 -2.82 8.98 11.40
C TYR A 64 -2.56 9.32 9.93
N LEU A 65 -2.73 8.32 9.06
CA LEU A 65 -2.57 8.45 7.61
C LEU A 65 -3.91 8.50 6.86
N HIS A 66 -5.00 8.38 7.59
CA HIS A 66 -6.38 8.42 7.11
C HIS A 66 -7.16 9.44 7.92
N GLY A 67 -8.21 9.98 7.31
CA GLY A 67 -9.10 10.93 7.96
C GLY A 67 -8.53 12.34 8.05
N PHE A 68 -9.41 13.32 7.92
CA PHE A 68 -9.09 14.74 8.10
C PHE A 68 -9.36 15.21 9.54
N ASP A 69 -9.88 14.31 10.37
CA ASP A 69 -10.03 14.43 11.81
C ASP A 69 -9.13 13.40 12.52
N ASP A 70 -9.18 13.37 13.85
CA ASP A 70 -8.36 12.45 14.66
C ASP A 70 -8.95 11.02 14.73
N SER A 71 -9.90 10.67 13.87
CA SER A 71 -10.53 9.34 13.87
C SER A 71 -9.65 8.25 13.24
N GLY A 72 -8.78 8.65 12.31
CA GLY A 72 -7.99 7.73 11.50
C GLY A 72 -8.82 6.95 10.47
N GLU A 73 -10.00 7.43 10.09
CA GLU A 73 -10.94 6.73 9.20
C GLU A 73 -11.20 7.45 7.88
N GLY A 74 -11.71 6.74 6.88
CA GLY A 74 -12.02 7.29 5.56
C GLY A 74 -10.83 7.26 4.60
N HIS A 75 -10.73 8.24 3.69
CA HIS A 75 -9.65 8.32 2.70
C HIS A 75 -8.30 8.65 3.34
N TRP A 76 -7.23 8.45 2.57
CA TRP A 76 -5.92 8.97 2.92
C TRP A 76 -5.98 10.49 3.12
N ASN A 77 -5.34 10.96 4.19
CA ASN A 77 -5.14 12.38 4.40
C ASN A 77 -3.91 12.88 3.63
N VAL A 78 -3.51 14.13 3.83
CA VAL A 78 -2.37 14.71 3.11
C VAL A 78 -1.11 13.88 3.29
N GLU A 79 -0.84 13.44 4.52
CA GLU A 79 0.35 12.66 4.85
C GLU A 79 0.27 11.23 4.30
N GLY A 80 -0.90 10.60 4.35
CA GLY A 80 -1.16 9.30 3.72
C GLY A 80 -0.96 9.34 2.20
N ASN A 81 -1.44 10.38 1.53
CA ASN A 81 -1.24 10.54 0.08
C ASN A 81 0.25 10.77 -0.26
N ARG A 82 0.96 11.60 0.53
CA ARG A 82 2.40 11.83 0.37
C ARG A 82 3.18 10.52 0.49
N LEU A 83 2.95 9.76 1.56
CA LEU A 83 3.61 8.48 1.81
C LEU A 83 3.27 7.45 0.71
N ALA A 84 2.02 7.38 0.26
CA ALA A 84 1.62 6.50 -0.85
C ALA A 84 2.45 6.79 -2.11
N GLY A 85 2.53 8.06 -2.51
CA GLY A 85 3.25 8.49 -3.69
C GLY A 85 4.73 8.11 -3.63
N GLU A 86 5.39 8.37 -2.50
CA GLU A 86 6.81 8.06 -2.31
C GLU A 86 7.09 6.55 -2.34
N LEU A 87 6.28 5.75 -1.65
CA LEU A 87 6.44 4.30 -1.62
C LEU A 87 6.19 3.67 -2.99
N ILE A 88 5.12 4.08 -3.68
CA ILE A 88 4.79 3.58 -5.02
C ILE A 88 5.90 3.97 -6.00
N ALA A 89 6.33 5.23 -6.01
CA ALA A 89 7.39 5.69 -6.92
C ALA A 89 8.69 4.90 -6.71
N LYS A 90 9.09 4.68 -5.46
CA LYS A 90 10.28 3.89 -5.13
C LYS A 90 10.20 2.45 -5.65
N GLU A 91 9.09 1.76 -5.42
CA GLU A 91 8.92 0.38 -5.91
C GLU A 91 8.79 0.33 -7.43
N MET A 92 8.15 1.33 -8.05
CA MET A 92 8.09 1.44 -9.51
C MET A 92 9.48 1.55 -10.14
N CYS A 93 10.42 2.29 -9.53
CA CYS A 93 11.81 2.31 -9.99
C CYS A 93 12.44 0.91 -9.98
N ASN A 94 12.22 0.11 -8.94
CA ASN A 94 12.74 -1.26 -8.84
C ASN A 94 12.08 -2.24 -9.84
N ILE A 95 10.84 -1.96 -10.26
CA ILE A 95 10.11 -2.78 -11.22
C ILE A 95 10.48 -2.42 -12.66
N LEU A 96 10.74 -1.15 -12.91
CA LEU A 96 10.98 -0.62 -14.26
C LEU A 96 12.43 -0.79 -14.70
N TYR A 97 13.40 -0.64 -13.80
CA TYR A 97 14.84 -0.69 -14.05
C TYR A 97 15.49 -1.92 -13.41
#